data_AF-N2III4-F1
#
_entry.id   AF-N2III4-F1
#
_cell.length_a   1.000
_cell.length_b   1.000
_cell.length_c   1.000
_cell.angle_alpha   90.00
_cell.angle_beta   90.00
_cell.angle_gamma   90.00
#
_symmetry.space_group_name_H-M   'P 1'
#
loop_
_entity.id
_entity.type
_entity.pdbx_description
1 polymer ?
#
loop_
_entity_poly.entity_id
_entity_poly.type
_entity_poly.pdbx_seq_one_letter_code
_entity_poly.pdbx_strand_id
1 'polypeptide(L)'
;MSSTSIPIGMKDGLAFRPHEVENGLLCGCICLACRHPLIAANQGVKVEPYFRHAADSDCVRGYVKGVLLAARQALEGVRCFELPTHCETVTARYHGVPFKEEVSIASRMVTIDEVMEFGDDEADLTLFCKGHELNVLFDIRGRRIERMVRRLHQNECSALLIDLTGLNTADILDTQNFSKRVQDDLVIRSWIFSRVIQREKIHAQQRIDEKIDEFKKGAALHAAATCGQAGQRQQSPPTLDGPSLIRHTAAQPPRYTQAAQQAARRTAVQLRVRQIADSYTEVFHRHQGQGVLCGHCWFVMPAPQVTCIWCGRADKLTVQHIDAALTSTIQYRLNCNTRPDESLTVLPSLELFSGAG
;
A
#
# COMPACT_ATOMS: atom_id res chain seq x y z
N MET A 1 5.65 14.83 15.31
CA MET A 1 4.24 14.71 14.88
C MET A 1 4.17 13.72 13.73
N SER A 2 3.85 12.47 14.02
CA SER A 2 3.60 11.42 13.02
C SER A 2 2.15 11.52 12.56
N SER A 3 1.91 11.80 11.27
CA SER A 3 0.56 11.88 10.72
C SER A 3 -0.01 10.48 10.52
N THR A 4 -0.99 10.09 11.34
CA THR A 4 -1.76 8.83 11.24
C THR A 4 -2.74 8.83 10.05
N SER A 5 -2.36 9.47 8.94
CA SER A 5 -3.15 9.61 7.71
C SER A 5 -2.96 8.37 6.84
N ILE A 6 -4.06 7.71 6.51
CA ILE A 6 -4.12 6.57 5.62
C ILE A 6 -4.83 7.02 4.33
N PRO A 7 -4.18 7.00 3.15
CA PRO A 7 -4.79 7.48 1.91
C PRO A 7 -5.72 6.46 1.25
N ILE A 8 -5.62 5.18 1.61
CA ILE A 8 -6.40 4.08 1.03
C ILE A 8 -6.93 3.17 2.15
N GLY A 9 -8.24 3.00 2.21
CA GLY A 9 -8.92 1.99 3.02
C GLY A 9 -9.37 0.81 2.16
N MET A 10 -9.69 -0.33 2.79
CA MET A 10 -10.29 -1.47 2.09
C MET A 10 -11.75 -1.66 2.47
N LYS A 11 -12.63 -1.84 1.49
CA LYS A 11 -14.05 -2.17 1.68
C LYS A 11 -14.41 -3.30 0.73
N ASP A 12 -15.00 -4.36 1.27
CA ASP A 12 -15.48 -5.54 0.53
C ASP A 12 -14.43 -6.20 -0.41
N GLY A 13 -13.14 -6.00 -0.09
CA GLY A 13 -11.98 -6.50 -0.83
C GLY A 13 -11.25 -5.43 -1.65
N LEU A 14 -11.97 -4.39 -2.08
CA LEU A 14 -11.47 -3.34 -2.97
C LEU A 14 -10.80 -2.19 -2.18
N ALA A 15 -9.88 -1.49 -2.84
CA ALA A 15 -9.28 -0.24 -2.40
C ALA A 15 -10.23 0.93 -2.66
N PHE A 16 -10.40 1.79 -1.66
CA PHE A 16 -11.10 3.06 -1.79
C PHE A 16 -10.29 4.18 -1.16
N ARG A 17 -10.31 5.36 -1.78
CA ARG A 17 -9.86 6.63 -1.22
C ARG A 17 -10.98 7.24 -0.35
N PRO A 18 -10.66 8.20 0.53
CA PRO A 18 -11.62 8.75 1.46
C PRO A 18 -12.76 9.50 0.77
N HIS A 19 -12.52 10.09 -0.40
CA HIS A 19 -13.54 10.80 -1.16
C HIS A 19 -14.46 9.88 -1.99
N GLU A 20 -14.11 8.60 -2.16
CA GLU A 20 -14.86 7.60 -2.93
C GLU A 20 -15.93 6.86 -2.08
N VAL A 21 -16.10 7.27 -0.81
CA VAL A 21 -16.93 6.59 0.20
C VAL A 21 -17.69 7.59 1.09
N GLU A 22 -18.69 7.08 1.80
CA GLU A 22 -19.47 7.87 2.78
C GLU A 22 -18.59 8.43 3.90
N ASN A 23 -18.88 9.66 4.36
CA ASN A 23 -18.11 10.33 5.41
C ASN A 23 -18.22 9.60 6.78
N GLY A 24 -17.14 9.63 7.55
CA GLY A 24 -17.11 9.08 8.91
C GLY A 24 -16.94 7.55 8.96
N LEU A 25 -17.54 6.93 9.98
CA LEU A 25 -17.62 5.47 10.15
C LEU A 25 -18.53 4.80 9.10
N LEU A 26 -19.42 5.56 8.43
CA LEU A 26 -20.31 5.05 7.39
C LEU A 26 -19.55 4.50 6.18
N CYS A 27 -18.31 4.96 5.92
CA CYS A 27 -17.48 4.44 4.84
C CYS A 27 -17.43 2.90 4.84
N GLY A 28 -17.43 2.27 6.02
CA GLY A 28 -17.33 0.81 6.18
C GLY A 28 -15.94 0.26 5.86
N CYS A 29 -14.96 1.13 5.64
CA CYS A 29 -13.59 0.75 5.32
C CYS A 29 -12.84 0.23 6.55
N ILE A 30 -11.90 -0.70 6.33
CA ILE A 30 -10.96 -1.17 7.34
C ILE A 30 -9.51 -0.94 6.90
N CYS A 31 -8.61 -0.81 7.87
CA CYS A 31 -7.17 -0.74 7.62
C CYS A 31 -6.65 -2.13 7.22
N LEU A 32 -5.95 -2.25 6.09
CA LEU A 32 -5.37 -3.54 5.68
C LEU A 32 -4.35 -4.09 6.68
N ALA A 33 -3.65 -3.21 7.40
CA ALA A 33 -2.53 -3.61 8.26
C ALA A 33 -2.96 -4.12 9.65
N CYS A 34 -3.89 -3.43 10.34
CA CYS A 34 -4.38 -3.84 11.66
C CYS A 34 -5.82 -4.40 11.66
N ARG A 35 -6.51 -4.41 10.51
CA ARG A 35 -7.93 -4.79 10.36
C ARG A 35 -8.95 -3.93 11.13
N HIS A 36 -8.52 -2.94 11.90
CA HIS A 36 -9.43 -2.03 12.61
C HIS A 36 -10.26 -1.17 11.63
N PRO A 37 -11.49 -0.77 12.02
CA PRO A 37 -12.30 0.18 11.26
C PRO A 37 -11.59 1.52 11.04
N LEU A 38 -11.84 2.11 9.89
CA LEU A 38 -11.40 3.45 9.53
C LEU A 38 -12.57 4.44 9.62
N ILE A 39 -12.21 5.71 9.79
CA ILE A 39 -13.10 6.87 9.68
C ILE A 39 -12.63 7.67 8.48
N ALA A 40 -13.51 7.84 7.48
CA ALA A 40 -13.26 8.75 6.37
C ALA A 40 -13.44 10.20 6.85
N ALA A 41 -12.42 11.03 6.71
CA ALA A 41 -12.48 12.46 6.98
C ALA A 41 -12.44 13.20 5.63
N ASN A 42 -13.56 13.20 4.90
CA ASN A 42 -13.64 13.66 3.50
C ASN A 42 -14.43 14.96 3.30
N GLN A 43 -15.28 15.36 4.25
CA GLN A 43 -16.03 16.63 4.24
C GLN A 43 -15.22 17.83 4.77
N GLY A 44 -13.88 17.73 4.81
CA GLY A 44 -13.00 18.78 5.32
C GLY A 44 -12.61 19.80 4.25
N VAL A 45 -12.85 21.09 4.49
CA VAL A 45 -12.56 22.18 3.53
C VAL A 45 -11.16 22.81 3.66
N LYS A 46 -10.28 22.25 4.51
CA LYS A 46 -8.93 22.80 4.81
C LYS A 46 -7.78 21.80 4.71
N VAL A 47 -8.08 20.52 4.53
CA VAL A 47 -7.12 19.40 4.54
C VAL A 47 -7.60 18.39 3.52
N GLU A 48 -6.68 17.78 2.77
CA GLU A 48 -6.99 16.70 1.84
C GLU A 48 -7.79 15.57 2.52
N PRO A 49 -8.75 14.92 1.84
CA PRO A 49 -9.47 13.78 2.38
C PRO A 49 -8.51 12.68 2.86
N TYR A 50 -8.69 12.18 4.09
CA TYR A 50 -7.87 11.09 4.66
C TYR A 50 -8.70 10.08 5.44
N PHE A 51 -8.21 8.85 5.59
CA PHE A 51 -8.68 7.93 6.62
C PHE A 51 -7.82 8.04 7.88
N ARG A 52 -8.46 7.87 9.04
CA ARG A 52 -7.79 7.55 10.32
C ARG A 52 -8.41 6.30 10.91
N HIS A 53 -7.73 5.64 11.86
CA HIS A 53 -8.36 4.58 12.66
C HIS A 53 -9.53 5.14 13.46
N ALA A 54 -10.53 4.29 13.76
CA ALA A 54 -11.61 4.66 14.66
C ALA A 54 -11.11 4.82 16.10
N ALA A 55 -10.65 3.73 16.71
CA ALA A 55 -9.96 3.76 17.99
C ALA A 55 -8.46 4.11 17.81
N ASP A 56 -7.83 4.61 18.86
CA ASP A 56 -6.38 4.84 18.89
C ASP A 56 -5.60 3.56 18.55
N SER A 57 -4.58 3.69 17.70
CA SER A 57 -3.84 2.55 17.18
C SER A 57 -2.48 2.96 16.62
N ASP A 58 -1.40 2.37 17.13
CA ASP A 58 -0.01 2.56 16.68
C ASP A 58 0.31 1.91 15.32
N CYS A 59 -0.71 1.73 14.46
CA CYS A 59 -0.59 1.02 13.19
C CYS A 59 0.09 1.87 12.12
N VAL A 60 1.42 1.93 12.16
CA VAL A 60 2.28 2.61 11.18
C VAL A 60 2.25 2.01 9.76
N ARG A 61 1.79 0.77 9.61
CA ARG A 61 1.82 0.04 8.31
C ARG A 61 0.58 0.28 7.42
N GLY A 62 -0.42 1.04 7.89
CA GLY A 62 -1.66 1.30 7.16
C GLY A 62 -1.43 1.94 5.77
N TYR A 63 -0.56 2.95 5.70
CA TYR A 63 -0.16 3.62 4.46
C TYR A 63 0.35 2.63 3.40
N VAL A 64 1.43 1.89 3.71
CA VAL A 64 2.09 0.99 2.75
C VAL A 64 1.13 -0.11 2.28
N LYS A 65 0.37 -0.71 3.20
CA LYS A 65 -0.59 -1.77 2.83
C LYS A 65 -1.76 -1.25 2.00
N GLY A 66 -2.25 -0.03 2.26
CA GLY A 66 -3.26 0.63 1.45
C GLY A 66 -2.79 0.92 0.03
N VAL A 67 -1.64 1.57 -0.12
CA VAL A 67 -1.04 1.87 -1.43
C VAL A 67 -0.74 0.58 -2.22
N LEU A 68 -0.30 -0.49 -1.57
CA LEU A 68 -0.13 -1.81 -2.21
C LEU A 68 -1.43 -2.45 -2.70
N LEU A 69 -2.59 -2.16 -2.10
CA LEU A 69 -3.86 -2.63 -2.65
C LEU A 69 -4.22 -1.79 -3.88
N ALA A 70 -4.20 -0.46 -3.77
CA ALA A 70 -4.51 0.43 -4.88
C ALA A 70 -3.59 0.20 -6.10
N ALA A 71 -2.29 -0.06 -5.88
CA ALA A 71 -1.34 -0.35 -6.95
C ALA A 71 -1.60 -1.68 -7.66
N ARG A 72 -2.10 -2.70 -6.94
CA ARG A 72 -2.56 -3.96 -7.55
C ARG A 72 -3.84 -3.77 -8.34
N GLN A 73 -4.82 -3.06 -7.77
CA GLN A 73 -6.08 -2.73 -8.45
C GLN A 73 -5.86 -1.90 -9.71
N ALA A 74 -4.85 -1.02 -9.73
CA ALA A 74 -4.44 -0.29 -10.92
C ALA A 74 -3.88 -1.18 -12.05
N LEU A 75 -3.54 -2.45 -11.79
CA LEU A 75 -3.17 -3.43 -12.83
C LEU A 75 -4.24 -4.52 -13.05
N GLU A 76 -5.34 -4.53 -12.28
CA GLU A 76 -6.48 -5.41 -12.56
C GLU A 76 -7.13 -5.04 -13.91
N GLY A 77 -7.39 -6.04 -14.74
CA GLY A 77 -8.01 -5.87 -16.06
C GLY A 77 -7.11 -5.24 -17.14
N VAL A 78 -5.88 -4.84 -16.82
CA VAL A 78 -4.90 -4.33 -17.80
C VAL A 78 -4.48 -5.47 -18.73
N ARG A 79 -4.82 -5.37 -20.02
CA ARG A 79 -4.49 -6.36 -21.06
C ARG A 79 -3.17 -6.09 -21.78
N CYS A 80 -2.67 -4.88 -21.66
CA CYS A 80 -1.53 -4.37 -22.40
C CYS A 80 -0.59 -3.64 -21.44
N PHE A 81 0.67 -4.08 -21.37
CA PHE A 81 1.65 -3.53 -20.44
C PHE A 81 2.98 -3.29 -21.15
N GLU A 82 3.49 -2.06 -21.07
CA GLU A 82 4.73 -1.67 -21.73
C GLU A 82 5.95 -1.87 -20.82
N LEU A 83 6.89 -2.68 -21.29
CA LEU A 83 8.13 -3.00 -20.59
C LEU A 83 9.19 -1.92 -20.84
N PRO A 84 9.89 -1.42 -19.81
CA PRO A 84 10.86 -0.35 -19.94
C PRO A 84 12.07 -0.77 -20.78
N THR A 85 12.73 0.24 -21.36
CA THR A 85 14.04 0.09 -21.98
C THR A 85 15.10 -0.37 -20.98
N HIS A 86 16.20 -0.90 -21.50
CA HIS A 86 17.46 -1.08 -20.76
C HIS A 86 18.62 -0.63 -21.64
N CYS A 87 19.57 0.13 -21.10
CA CYS A 87 20.83 0.48 -21.77
C CYS A 87 21.96 0.39 -20.74
N GLU A 88 23.01 -0.37 -21.05
CA GLU A 88 24.16 -0.57 -20.16
C GLU A 88 25.42 -0.90 -20.97
N THR A 89 26.57 -0.38 -20.55
CA THR A 89 27.85 -0.69 -21.21
C THR A 89 28.60 -1.77 -20.44
N VAL A 90 28.68 -2.97 -21.00
CA VAL A 90 29.59 -4.02 -20.51
C VAL A 90 31.03 -3.57 -20.81
N THR A 91 31.93 -3.72 -19.83
CA THR A 91 33.31 -3.26 -19.94
C THR A 91 34.28 -4.27 -19.32
N ALA A 92 35.30 -4.68 -20.07
CA ALA A 92 36.46 -5.39 -19.54
C ALA A 92 37.75 -4.56 -19.74
N ARG A 93 38.87 -5.00 -19.16
CA ARG A 93 40.19 -4.39 -19.36
C ARG A 93 41.24 -5.45 -19.65
N TYR A 94 42.09 -5.20 -20.64
CA TYR A 94 43.24 -6.04 -20.96
C TYR A 94 44.49 -5.16 -21.12
N HIS A 95 45.55 -5.44 -20.35
CA HIS A 95 46.72 -4.57 -20.17
C HIS A 95 46.40 -3.07 -19.98
N GLY A 96 45.33 -2.77 -19.24
CA GLY A 96 44.86 -1.40 -18.98
C GLY A 96 43.97 -0.80 -20.08
N VAL A 97 43.98 -1.34 -21.29
CA VAL A 97 43.08 -0.91 -22.38
C VAL A 97 41.64 -1.35 -22.07
N PRO A 98 40.65 -0.43 -22.05
CA PRO A 98 39.26 -0.76 -21.82
C PRO A 98 38.56 -1.22 -23.11
N PHE A 99 37.97 -2.40 -23.07
CA PHE A 99 37.11 -2.94 -24.13
C PHE A 99 35.65 -2.79 -23.70
N LYS A 100 34.78 -2.34 -24.62
CA LYS A 100 33.40 -1.97 -24.32
C LYS A 100 32.43 -2.52 -25.36
N GLU A 101 31.24 -2.90 -24.89
CA GLU A 101 30.07 -3.28 -25.68
C GLU A 101 28.81 -2.68 -25.05
N GLU A 102 27.85 -2.26 -25.86
CA GLU A 102 26.56 -1.78 -25.38
C GLU A 102 25.51 -2.91 -25.41
N VAL A 103 24.75 -3.04 -24.33
CA VAL A 103 23.56 -3.88 -24.23
C VAL A 103 22.35 -2.95 -24.17
N SER A 104 21.61 -2.89 -25.28
CA SER A 104 20.45 -2.03 -25.44
C SER A 104 19.21 -2.87 -25.77
N ILE A 105 18.19 -2.78 -24.92
CA ILE A 105 16.88 -3.42 -25.09
C ILE A 105 15.86 -2.29 -25.25
N ALA A 106 15.19 -2.24 -26.40
CA ALA A 106 14.12 -1.28 -26.67
C ALA A 106 12.88 -1.54 -25.79
N SER A 107 12.07 -0.50 -25.59
CA SER A 107 10.76 -0.64 -24.96
C SER A 107 9.92 -1.66 -25.72
N ARG A 108 9.12 -2.47 -25.01
CA ARG A 108 8.27 -3.47 -25.67
C ARG A 108 6.93 -3.65 -24.97
N MET A 109 5.87 -3.38 -25.72
CA MET A 109 4.51 -3.76 -25.37
C MET A 109 4.35 -5.29 -25.28
N VAL A 110 3.80 -5.79 -24.17
CA VAL A 110 3.36 -7.20 -24.02
C VAL A 110 1.88 -7.30 -23.68
N THR A 111 1.24 -8.37 -24.17
CA THR A 111 -0.11 -8.76 -23.78
C THR A 111 -0.05 -9.48 -22.44
N ILE A 112 -0.93 -9.11 -21.52
CA ILE A 112 -1.20 -9.86 -20.29
C ILE A 112 -2.38 -10.79 -20.57
N ASP A 113 -2.19 -12.08 -20.28
CA ASP A 113 -3.22 -13.11 -20.36
C ASP A 113 -3.93 -13.29 -19.00
N GLU A 114 -3.16 -13.27 -17.89
CA GLU A 114 -3.64 -13.44 -16.52
C GLU A 114 -2.79 -12.63 -15.52
N VAL A 115 -3.39 -12.24 -14.39
CA VAL A 115 -2.73 -11.55 -13.27
C VAL A 115 -2.97 -12.36 -11.99
N MET A 116 -1.90 -12.79 -11.33
CA MET A 116 -1.95 -13.48 -10.04
C MET A 116 -1.41 -12.61 -8.91
N GLU A 117 -2.12 -12.56 -7.79
CA GLU A 117 -1.64 -12.00 -6.53
C GLU A 117 -0.82 -13.01 -5.73
N PHE A 118 0.28 -12.56 -5.11
CA PHE A 118 1.12 -13.35 -4.21
C PHE A 118 1.15 -12.76 -2.79
N GLY A 119 1.68 -13.54 -1.84
CA GLY A 119 1.90 -13.08 -0.46
C GLY A 119 3.13 -12.17 -0.32
N ASP A 120 3.27 -11.51 0.85
CA ASP A 120 4.30 -10.52 1.22
C ASP A 120 5.79 -10.96 1.05
N ASP A 121 6.06 -12.16 0.54
CA ASP A 121 7.35 -12.86 0.58
C ASP A 121 8.01 -13.07 -0.79
N GLU A 122 7.28 -13.02 -1.90
CA GLU A 122 7.78 -13.38 -3.24
C GLU A 122 7.73 -12.18 -4.20
N ALA A 123 6.55 -11.85 -4.71
CA ALA A 123 6.24 -10.67 -5.52
C ALA A 123 4.96 -10.00 -5.02
N ASP A 124 4.62 -8.79 -5.49
CA ASP A 124 3.28 -8.22 -5.22
C ASP A 124 2.24 -8.76 -6.20
N LEU A 125 2.67 -8.94 -7.46
CA LEU A 125 1.92 -9.56 -8.55
C LEU A 125 2.84 -10.38 -9.43
N THR A 126 2.25 -11.35 -10.13
CA THR A 126 2.86 -11.97 -11.31
C THR A 126 1.91 -11.83 -12.49
N LEU A 127 2.41 -11.21 -13.56
CA LEU A 127 1.73 -11.06 -14.84
C LEU A 127 2.11 -12.25 -15.73
N PHE A 128 1.13 -12.93 -16.31
CA PHE A 128 1.37 -14.00 -17.28
C PHE A 128 1.26 -13.43 -18.69
N CYS A 129 2.36 -13.50 -19.44
CA CYS A 129 2.50 -12.88 -20.75
C CYS A 129 2.96 -13.94 -21.77
N LYS A 130 2.01 -14.54 -22.49
CA LYS A 130 2.20 -15.63 -23.47
C LYS A 130 2.89 -16.86 -22.90
N GLY A 131 2.44 -17.29 -21.71
CA GLY A 131 3.01 -18.43 -20.97
C GLY A 131 4.36 -18.13 -20.30
N HIS A 132 4.71 -16.85 -20.12
CA HIS A 132 5.88 -16.43 -19.35
C HIS A 132 5.49 -15.56 -18.16
N GLU A 133 6.05 -15.86 -16.99
CA GLU A 133 5.89 -15.07 -15.77
C GLU A 133 6.73 -13.78 -15.83
N LEU A 134 6.10 -12.66 -15.49
CA LEU A 134 6.75 -11.38 -15.18
C LEU A 134 6.30 -10.94 -13.79
N ASN A 135 7.21 -11.01 -12.83
CA ASN A 135 6.97 -10.60 -11.45
C ASN A 135 7.03 -9.07 -11.35
N VAL A 136 6.16 -8.47 -10.55
CA VAL A 136 6.13 -7.02 -10.29
C VAL A 136 6.29 -6.76 -8.79
N LEU A 137 7.20 -5.84 -8.47
CA LEU A 137 7.32 -5.22 -7.15
C LEU A 137 6.93 -3.74 -7.23
N PHE A 138 6.27 -3.24 -6.19
CA PHE A 138 6.06 -1.81 -5.97
C PHE A 138 6.97 -1.31 -4.84
N ASP A 139 7.89 -0.37 -5.11
CA ASP A 139 8.56 0.33 -4.00
C ASP A 139 7.67 1.48 -3.51
N ILE A 140 7.54 1.62 -2.19
CA ILE A 140 6.64 2.57 -1.52
C ILE A 140 7.36 3.08 -0.28
N ARG A 141 7.29 4.39 -0.03
CA ARG A 141 7.96 5.04 1.11
C ARG A 141 7.67 4.34 2.43
N GLY A 142 8.71 3.84 3.11
CA GLY A 142 8.61 3.09 4.35
C GLY A 142 8.44 1.57 4.19
N ARG A 143 8.43 1.04 2.96
CA ARG A 143 8.57 -0.40 2.66
C ARG A 143 10.04 -0.82 2.75
N ARG A 144 10.27 -2.13 2.82
CA ARG A 144 11.56 -2.79 2.67
C ARG A 144 11.43 -3.93 1.65
N ILE A 145 12.03 -3.78 0.47
CA ILE A 145 11.92 -4.72 -0.66
C ILE A 145 13.20 -5.52 -0.93
N GLU A 146 14.30 -5.19 -0.26
CA GLU A 146 15.66 -5.67 -0.59
C GLU A 146 15.79 -7.20 -0.51
N ARG A 147 14.96 -7.84 0.33
CA ARG A 147 14.86 -9.30 0.48
C ARG A 147 14.12 -9.97 -0.69
N MET A 148 13.07 -9.33 -1.22
CA MET A 148 12.30 -9.82 -2.37
C MET A 148 13.14 -9.65 -3.64
N VAL A 149 13.75 -8.47 -3.83
CA VAL A 149 14.72 -8.19 -4.90
C VAL A 149 15.84 -9.25 -4.94
N ARG A 150 16.49 -9.55 -3.81
CA ARG A 150 17.53 -10.61 -3.76
C ARG A 150 17.00 -11.99 -4.16
N ARG A 151 15.81 -12.40 -3.71
CA ARG A 151 15.18 -13.68 -4.10
C ARG A 151 14.92 -13.75 -5.60
N LEU A 152 14.37 -12.69 -6.19
CA LEU A 152 14.06 -12.63 -7.63
C LEU A 152 15.32 -12.71 -8.50
N HIS A 153 16.42 -12.07 -8.09
CA HIS A 153 17.74 -12.27 -8.71
C HIS A 153 18.26 -13.71 -8.55
N GLN A 154 18.24 -14.26 -7.33
CA GLN A 154 18.80 -15.59 -7.02
C GLN A 154 18.07 -16.74 -7.74
N ASN A 155 16.77 -16.57 -7.99
CA ASN A 155 15.93 -17.56 -8.69
C ASN A 155 15.84 -17.31 -10.22
N GLU A 156 16.58 -16.33 -10.74
CA GLU A 156 16.48 -15.85 -12.13
C GLU A 156 15.05 -15.55 -12.60
N CYS A 157 14.20 -15.04 -11.70
CA CYS A 157 12.81 -14.69 -11.99
C CYS A 157 12.78 -13.40 -12.82
N SER A 158 12.16 -13.41 -14.01
CA SER A 158 11.89 -12.17 -14.75
C SER A 158 11.03 -11.25 -13.88
N ALA A 159 11.55 -10.06 -13.58
CA ALA A 159 11.03 -9.20 -12.53
C ALA A 159 11.27 -7.71 -12.82
N LEU A 160 10.26 -6.89 -12.51
CA LEU A 160 10.22 -5.45 -12.74
C LEU A 160 9.84 -4.71 -11.45
N LEU A 161 10.44 -3.55 -11.23
CA LEU A 161 10.13 -2.63 -10.14
C LEU A 161 9.33 -1.44 -10.68
N ILE A 162 8.26 -1.07 -9.96
CA ILE A 162 7.50 0.16 -10.14
C ILE A 162 7.73 1.04 -8.90
N ASP A 163 8.43 2.17 -9.06
CA ASP A 163 8.76 3.08 -7.96
C ASP A 163 7.63 4.07 -7.68
N LEU A 164 6.94 3.88 -6.55
CA LEU A 164 5.91 4.79 -6.03
C LEU A 164 6.42 5.63 -4.84
N THR A 165 7.72 5.56 -4.51
CA THR A 165 8.32 6.30 -3.38
C THR A 165 8.34 7.81 -3.61
N GLY A 166 8.40 8.24 -4.87
CA GLY A 166 8.37 9.64 -5.30
C GLY A 166 6.96 10.27 -5.33
N LEU A 167 5.89 9.47 -5.32
CA LEU A 167 4.51 9.99 -5.33
C LEU A 167 4.21 10.73 -4.01
N ASN A 168 3.40 11.79 -4.12
CA ASN A 168 2.89 12.56 -2.99
C ASN A 168 1.46 12.14 -2.60
N THR A 169 0.93 12.68 -1.50
CA THR A 169 -0.42 12.31 -1.01
C THR A 169 -1.52 12.61 -2.03
N ALA A 170 -1.47 13.76 -2.71
CA ALA A 170 -2.44 14.13 -3.74
C ALA A 170 -2.34 13.20 -4.96
N ASP A 171 -1.13 12.80 -5.39
CA ASP A 171 -0.96 11.81 -6.47
C ASP A 171 -1.66 10.49 -6.15
N ILE A 172 -1.57 10.05 -4.89
CA ILE A 172 -2.19 8.80 -4.40
C ILE A 172 -3.70 8.98 -4.22
N LEU A 173 -4.15 10.17 -3.83
CA LEU A 173 -5.56 10.53 -3.64
C LEU A 173 -6.30 10.89 -4.93
N ASP A 174 -5.63 10.95 -6.09
CA ASP A 174 -6.28 11.02 -7.40
C ASP A 174 -6.35 9.61 -8.02
N THR A 175 -7.56 9.07 -8.17
CA THR A 175 -7.79 7.72 -8.72
C THR A 175 -7.33 7.58 -10.17
N GLN A 176 -7.51 8.61 -11.00
CA GLN A 176 -7.17 8.55 -12.41
C GLN A 176 -5.68 8.77 -12.64
N ASN A 177 -5.09 9.78 -11.98
CA ASN A 177 -3.65 10.02 -12.03
C ASN A 177 -2.89 8.81 -11.45
N PHE A 178 -3.19 8.35 -10.23
CA PHE A 178 -2.51 7.20 -9.63
C PHE A 178 -2.52 5.96 -10.54
N SER A 179 -3.69 5.62 -11.07
CA SER A 179 -3.83 4.46 -11.97
C SER A 179 -3.01 4.67 -13.24
N LYS A 180 -3.05 5.86 -13.84
CA LYS A 180 -2.24 6.20 -15.02
C LYS A 180 -0.72 6.14 -14.73
N ARG A 181 -0.27 6.64 -13.58
CA ARG A 181 1.15 6.55 -13.16
C ARG A 181 1.57 5.08 -13.08
N VAL A 182 0.74 4.21 -12.50
CA VAL A 182 1.03 2.76 -12.39
C VAL A 182 0.95 2.03 -13.75
N GLN A 183 0.01 2.40 -14.63
CA GLN A 183 -0.28 1.73 -15.91
C GLN A 183 0.61 2.18 -17.09
N ASP A 184 0.96 3.47 -17.16
CA ASP A 184 1.56 4.08 -18.36
C ASP A 184 2.97 4.64 -18.13
N ASP A 185 3.35 5.03 -16.90
CA ASP A 185 4.63 5.74 -16.71
C ASP A 185 5.84 4.78 -16.73
N LEU A 186 6.63 4.88 -17.79
CA LEU A 186 7.91 4.18 -17.91
C LEU A 186 9.01 4.76 -17.03
N VAL A 187 8.93 6.03 -16.60
CA VAL A 187 9.99 6.68 -15.81
C VAL A 187 10.14 6.04 -14.42
N ILE A 188 9.05 5.53 -13.85
CA ILE A 188 9.08 4.78 -12.58
C ILE A 188 9.32 3.28 -12.75
N ARG A 189 9.55 2.78 -13.98
CA ARG A 189 9.76 1.35 -14.25
C ARG A 189 11.23 1.03 -14.44
N SER A 190 11.71 0.02 -13.73
CA SER A 190 13.08 -0.50 -13.91
C SER A 190 13.11 -2.03 -13.84
N TRP A 191 14.07 -2.63 -14.54
CA TRP A 191 14.29 -4.07 -14.48
C TRP A 191 15.00 -4.45 -13.19
N ILE A 192 14.39 -5.35 -12.40
CA ILE A 192 15.10 -6.08 -11.35
C ILE A 192 15.94 -7.16 -12.02
N PHE A 193 15.30 -8.01 -12.82
CA PHE A 193 15.96 -9.08 -13.55
C PHE A 193 15.22 -9.39 -14.85
N SER A 194 15.96 -9.65 -15.93
CA SER A 194 15.39 -10.10 -17.21
C SER A 194 16.32 -11.10 -17.86
N ARG A 195 15.79 -12.29 -18.17
CA ARG A 195 16.52 -13.35 -18.89
C ARG A 195 17.00 -12.91 -20.27
N VAL A 196 16.35 -11.91 -20.88
CA VAL A 196 16.79 -11.31 -22.15
C VAL A 196 18.02 -10.43 -21.94
N ILE A 197 17.98 -9.54 -20.94
CA ILE A 197 19.12 -8.66 -20.60
C ILE A 197 20.36 -9.49 -20.24
N GLN A 198 20.23 -10.57 -19.45
CA GLN A 198 21.38 -11.41 -19.10
C GLN A 198 21.98 -12.13 -20.31
N ARG A 199 21.17 -12.58 -21.27
CA ARG A 199 21.67 -13.18 -22.52
C ARG A 199 22.45 -12.17 -23.36
N GLU A 200 21.93 -10.95 -23.52
CA GLU A 200 22.67 -9.93 -24.26
C GLU A 200 23.92 -9.43 -23.54
N LYS A 201 23.97 -9.46 -22.20
CA LYS A 201 25.22 -9.27 -21.44
C LYS A 201 26.25 -10.37 -21.72
N ILE A 202 25.83 -11.63 -21.82
CA ILE A 202 26.71 -12.75 -22.17
C ILE A 202 27.23 -12.58 -23.61
N HIS A 203 26.36 -12.25 -24.57
CA HIS A 203 26.78 -11.97 -25.95
C HIS A 203 27.73 -10.76 -26.04
N ALA A 204 27.49 -9.70 -25.27
CA ALA A 204 28.37 -8.55 -25.19
C ALA A 204 29.74 -8.89 -24.59
N GLN A 205 29.79 -9.72 -23.54
CA GLN A 205 31.05 -10.20 -22.99
C GLN A 205 31.82 -11.06 -24.00
N GLN A 206 31.14 -11.96 -24.73
CA GLN A 206 31.76 -12.76 -25.79
C GLN A 206 32.40 -11.88 -26.88
N ARG A 207 31.71 -10.83 -27.35
CA ARG A 207 32.27 -9.87 -28.32
C ARG A 207 33.45 -9.05 -27.75
N ILE A 208 33.48 -8.80 -26.45
CA ILE A 208 34.63 -8.20 -25.76
C ILE A 208 35.81 -9.18 -25.73
N ASP A 209 35.57 -10.45 -25.41
CA ASP A 209 36.61 -11.48 -25.34
C ASP A 209 37.20 -11.76 -26.72
N GLU A 210 36.38 -11.78 -27.77
CA GLU A 210 36.81 -11.85 -29.18
C GLU A 210 37.74 -10.67 -29.55
N LYS A 211 37.36 -9.44 -29.22
CA LYS A 211 38.19 -8.23 -29.45
C LYS A 211 39.50 -8.26 -28.65
N ILE A 212 39.46 -8.79 -27.42
CA ILE A 212 40.66 -8.99 -26.59
C ILE A 212 41.56 -10.07 -27.22
N ASP A 213 41.01 -11.14 -27.79
CA ASP A 213 41.77 -12.18 -28.49
C ASP A 213 42.32 -11.73 -29.85
N GLU A 214 41.61 -10.86 -30.58
CA GLU A 214 42.14 -10.17 -31.76
C GLU A 214 43.30 -9.24 -31.36
N PHE A 215 43.14 -8.45 -30.30
CA PHE A 215 44.21 -7.60 -29.76
C PHE A 215 45.42 -8.43 -29.28
N LYS A 216 45.21 -9.58 -28.63
CA LYS A 216 46.28 -10.54 -28.30
C LYS A 216 47.01 -11.04 -29.55
N LYS A 217 46.28 -11.41 -30.61
CA LYS A 217 46.87 -11.87 -31.88
C LYS A 217 47.69 -10.77 -32.55
N GLY A 218 47.16 -9.54 -32.62
CA GLY A 218 47.89 -8.37 -33.12
C GLY A 218 49.16 -8.06 -32.30
N ALA A 219 49.04 -8.02 -30.97
CA ALA A 219 50.18 -7.83 -30.07
C ALA A 219 51.21 -8.96 -30.17
N ALA A 220 50.77 -10.22 -30.34
CA ALA A 220 51.65 -11.37 -30.53
C ALA A 220 52.33 -11.36 -31.90
N LEU A 221 51.68 -10.87 -32.96
CA LEU A 221 52.30 -10.67 -34.28
C LEU A 221 53.37 -9.57 -34.23
N HIS A 222 53.07 -8.43 -33.59
CA HIS A 222 54.08 -7.38 -33.34
C HIS A 222 55.22 -7.91 -32.45
N ALA A 223 54.92 -8.66 -31.38
CA ALA A 223 55.93 -9.23 -30.50
C ALA A 223 56.80 -10.28 -31.20
N ALA A 224 56.22 -11.16 -32.04
CA ALA A 224 56.97 -12.15 -32.82
C ALA A 224 57.83 -11.49 -33.90
N ALA A 225 57.36 -10.42 -34.54
CA ALA A 225 58.17 -9.60 -35.45
C ALA A 225 59.31 -8.85 -34.72
N THR A 226 59.19 -8.60 -33.41
CA THR A 226 60.19 -7.89 -32.59
C THR A 226 61.12 -8.86 -31.84
N CYS A 227 60.68 -10.10 -31.58
CA CYS A 227 61.29 -10.99 -30.60
C CYS A 227 61.14 -12.46 -31.04
N GLY A 228 61.98 -12.89 -31.99
CA GLY A 228 61.99 -14.25 -32.52
C GLY A 228 62.61 -15.33 -31.61
N GLN A 229 62.52 -15.21 -30.28
CA GLN A 229 63.10 -16.18 -29.32
C GLN A 229 62.25 -16.38 -28.05
N ALA A 230 62.02 -17.66 -27.71
CA ALA A 230 61.36 -18.19 -26.50
C ALA A 230 59.88 -17.77 -26.25
N GLY A 231 59.05 -18.58 -25.59
CA GLY A 231 59.21 -19.94 -25.08
C GLY A 231 57.89 -20.47 -24.51
N GLN A 232 57.59 -21.77 -24.67
CA GLN A 232 56.28 -22.37 -24.35
C GLN A 232 56.07 -22.67 -22.86
N ARG A 233 54.81 -22.61 -22.38
CA ARG A 233 54.16 -23.73 -21.64
C ARG A 233 52.64 -23.56 -21.48
N GLN A 234 51.97 -24.67 -21.15
CA GLN A 234 50.52 -24.85 -21.03
C GLN A 234 50.13 -25.18 -19.58
N GLN A 235 48.85 -25.07 -19.20
CA GLN A 235 48.04 -26.16 -18.60
C GLN A 235 46.56 -25.75 -18.35
N SER A 236 45.71 -26.71 -17.95
CA SER A 236 44.24 -26.71 -18.12
C SER A 236 43.45 -27.07 -16.81
N PRO A 237 42.11 -26.96 -16.75
CA PRO A 237 41.32 -26.91 -15.49
C PRO A 237 40.52 -28.20 -15.13
N PRO A 238 39.81 -28.24 -13.96
CA PRO A 238 38.81 -29.26 -13.60
C PRO A 238 37.42 -28.75 -13.10
N THR A 239 36.52 -29.67 -12.72
CA THR A 239 35.06 -29.54 -12.38
C THR A 239 34.68 -30.35 -11.10
N LEU A 240 33.44 -30.40 -10.51
CA LEU A 240 32.09 -29.80 -10.72
C LEU A 240 31.50 -29.36 -9.33
N ASP A 241 30.30 -29.59 -8.75
CA ASP A 241 28.98 -30.26 -9.04
C ASP A 241 27.82 -29.65 -8.16
N GLY A 242 26.63 -30.29 -8.07
CA GLY A 242 25.45 -29.91 -7.23
C GLY A 242 25.36 -30.63 -5.85
N PRO A 243 24.16 -30.88 -5.21
CA PRO A 243 22.77 -30.87 -5.72
C PRO A 243 21.68 -30.21 -4.78
N SER A 244 20.44 -30.73 -4.75
CA SER A 244 19.14 -30.10 -4.34
C SER A 244 18.41 -30.75 -3.14
N LEU A 245 17.26 -30.22 -2.62
CA LEU A 245 16.15 -30.96 -1.95
C LEU A 245 14.84 -30.15 -1.54
N ILE A 246 13.68 -30.51 -2.13
CA ILE A 246 12.26 -30.66 -1.62
C ILE A 246 11.39 -29.52 -0.95
N ARG A 247 10.05 -29.64 -1.11
CA ARG A 247 8.90 -28.77 -0.66
C ARG A 247 8.05 -29.38 0.49
N HIS A 248 7.19 -28.58 1.16
CA HIS A 248 5.89 -29.01 1.76
C HIS A 248 4.83 -27.87 1.81
N THR A 249 3.54 -28.18 2.04
CA THR A 249 2.36 -27.26 1.95
C THR A 249 1.25 -27.55 2.98
N ALA A 250 0.35 -26.58 3.26
CA ALA A 250 -0.89 -26.73 4.04
C ALA A 250 -1.93 -25.61 3.73
N ALA A 251 -3.22 -25.79 4.10
CA ALA A 251 -4.35 -24.91 3.71
C ALA A 251 -5.34 -24.57 4.87
N GLN A 252 -6.34 -23.70 4.66
CA GLN A 252 -7.28 -23.19 5.68
C GLN A 252 -8.76 -22.99 5.20
N PRO A 253 -9.77 -22.96 6.11
CA PRO A 253 -11.23 -22.95 5.81
C PRO A 253 -11.92 -21.54 5.79
N PRO A 254 -13.24 -21.41 5.45
CA PRO A 254 -13.84 -20.18 4.89
C PRO A 254 -14.63 -19.25 5.85
N ARG A 255 -15.19 -18.14 5.29
CA ARG A 255 -15.46 -16.84 5.97
C ARG A 255 -16.92 -16.48 6.35
N TYR A 256 -17.93 -17.33 6.15
CA TYR A 256 -19.31 -16.88 5.92
C TYR A 256 -20.11 -16.19 7.06
N THR A 257 -19.64 -16.18 8.32
CA THR A 257 -20.44 -15.69 9.47
C THR A 257 -20.34 -14.19 9.76
N GLN A 258 -19.35 -13.48 9.22
CA GLN A 258 -19.01 -12.12 9.68
C GLN A 258 -19.93 -11.01 9.16
N ALA A 259 -20.50 -11.15 7.95
CA ALA A 259 -21.23 -10.07 7.27
C ALA A 259 -22.52 -9.64 8.02
N ALA A 260 -23.31 -10.61 8.50
CA ALA A 260 -24.56 -10.33 9.22
C ALA A 260 -24.33 -9.56 10.53
N GLN A 261 -23.25 -9.89 11.25
CA GLN A 261 -22.88 -9.21 12.50
C GLN A 261 -22.47 -7.74 12.26
N GLN A 262 -21.80 -7.46 11.13
CA GLN A 262 -21.42 -6.09 10.74
C GLN A 262 -22.64 -5.24 10.39
N ALA A 263 -23.64 -5.81 9.69
CA ALA A 263 -24.86 -5.10 9.31
C ALA A 263 -25.64 -4.60 10.53
N ALA A 264 -25.90 -5.47 11.52
CA ALA A 264 -26.62 -5.09 12.73
C ALA A 264 -25.91 -3.97 13.54
N ARG A 265 -24.57 -4.01 13.61
CA ARG A 265 -23.78 -2.97 14.29
C ARG A 265 -23.89 -1.61 13.61
N ARG A 266 -23.90 -1.54 12.27
CA ARG A 266 -24.04 -0.27 11.52
C ARG A 266 -25.34 0.46 11.90
N THR A 267 -26.46 -0.26 11.98
CA THR A 267 -27.76 0.29 12.37
C THR A 267 -27.76 0.84 13.80
N ALA A 268 -27.18 0.10 14.76
CA ALA A 268 -27.09 0.54 16.14
C ALA A 268 -26.25 1.82 16.30
N VAL A 269 -25.09 1.90 15.63
CA VAL A 269 -24.21 3.08 15.65
C VAL A 269 -24.89 4.31 15.07
N GLN A 270 -25.59 4.19 13.94
CA GLN A 270 -26.33 5.32 13.35
C GLN A 270 -27.50 5.80 14.20
N LEU A 271 -28.23 4.88 14.84
CA LEU A 271 -29.26 5.26 15.81
C LEU A 271 -28.65 6.04 16.98
N ARG A 272 -27.48 5.62 17.49
CA ARG A 272 -26.81 6.30 18.61
C ARG A 272 -26.21 7.67 18.22
N VAL A 273 -25.67 7.82 17.01
CA VAL A 273 -25.24 9.12 16.46
C VAL A 273 -26.40 10.12 16.53
N ARG A 274 -27.59 9.72 16.08
CA ARG A 274 -28.78 10.56 16.11
C ARG A 274 -29.22 10.88 17.54
N GLN A 275 -29.37 9.88 18.41
CA GLN A 275 -29.78 10.08 19.80
C GLN A 275 -28.87 11.07 20.56
N ILE A 276 -27.55 11.02 20.35
CA ILE A 276 -26.62 11.98 20.96
C ILE A 276 -26.80 13.37 20.33
N ALA A 277 -26.91 13.49 19.01
CA ALA A 277 -27.12 14.78 18.32
C ALA A 277 -28.44 15.46 18.73
N ASP A 278 -29.52 14.67 18.92
CA ASP A 278 -30.80 15.14 19.41
C ASP A 278 -30.67 15.74 20.83
N SER A 279 -29.83 15.16 21.70
CA SER A 279 -29.58 15.71 23.06
C SER A 279 -28.85 17.07 23.06
N TYR A 280 -27.92 17.28 22.11
CA TYR A 280 -27.29 18.60 21.89
C TYR A 280 -28.33 19.63 21.42
N THR A 281 -29.22 19.21 20.52
CA THR A 281 -30.26 20.05 19.91
C THR A 281 -31.32 20.48 20.92
N GLU A 282 -31.77 19.55 21.78
CA GLU A 282 -32.71 19.81 22.88
C GLU A 282 -32.16 20.83 23.88
N VAL A 283 -30.91 20.67 24.32
CA VAL A 283 -30.26 21.57 25.28
C VAL A 283 -29.98 22.96 24.67
N PHE A 284 -29.67 23.03 23.38
CA PHE A 284 -29.60 24.30 22.66
C PHE A 284 -30.94 25.04 22.69
N HIS A 285 -32.03 24.39 22.26
CA HIS A 285 -33.34 25.03 22.10
C HIS A 285 -34.08 25.32 23.41
N ARG A 286 -34.07 24.41 24.40
CA ARG A 286 -34.86 24.57 25.63
C ARG A 286 -34.09 25.15 26.82
N HIS A 287 -32.76 25.07 26.79
CA HIS A 287 -31.91 25.44 27.93
C HIS A 287 -30.83 26.48 27.56
N GLN A 288 -31.08 27.27 26.50
CA GLN A 288 -30.20 28.36 26.04
C GLN A 288 -28.75 27.91 25.79
N GLY A 289 -28.57 26.63 25.42
CA GLY A 289 -27.25 26.04 25.23
C GLY A 289 -26.44 25.82 26.51
N GLN A 290 -27.03 25.88 27.71
CA GLN A 290 -26.32 25.60 28.97
C GLN A 290 -26.43 24.11 29.33
N GLY A 291 -25.41 23.34 28.93
CA GLY A 291 -25.40 21.88 29.06
C GLY A 291 -24.31 21.31 29.96
N VAL A 292 -24.49 20.04 30.33
CA VAL A 292 -23.47 19.18 30.96
C VAL A 292 -23.31 17.94 30.09
N LEU A 293 -22.13 17.76 29.51
CA LEU A 293 -21.72 16.59 28.74
C LEU A 293 -21.25 15.47 29.68
N CYS A 294 -21.72 14.24 29.48
CA CYS A 294 -21.18 13.07 30.15
C CYS A 294 -20.04 12.42 29.34
N GLY A 295 -18.82 12.40 29.88
CA GLY A 295 -17.64 11.75 29.28
C GLY A 295 -17.60 10.22 29.33
N HIS A 296 -18.77 9.55 29.40
CA HIS A 296 -18.91 8.09 29.29
C HIS A 296 -19.96 7.69 28.25
N CYS A 297 -21.18 8.24 28.31
CA CYS A 297 -22.23 7.97 27.31
C CYS A 297 -22.33 9.04 26.21
N TRP A 298 -21.60 10.16 26.35
CA TRP A 298 -21.49 11.26 25.38
C TRP A 298 -22.76 12.08 25.08
N PHE A 299 -23.86 11.81 25.78
CA PHE A 299 -25.05 12.67 25.80
C PHE A 299 -24.80 13.97 26.57
N VAL A 300 -25.53 15.02 26.16
CA VAL A 300 -25.64 16.28 26.94
C VAL A 300 -26.97 16.32 27.68
N MET A 301 -26.98 17.04 28.79
CA MET A 301 -28.11 17.20 29.70
C MET A 301 -28.22 18.68 30.09
N PRO A 302 -29.41 19.19 30.45
CA PRO A 302 -29.57 20.58 30.88
C PRO A 302 -28.85 20.83 32.20
N ALA A 303 -28.07 21.91 32.29
CA ALA A 303 -27.38 22.30 33.53
C ALA A 303 -28.39 22.84 34.57
N PRO A 304 -28.13 22.65 35.89
CA PRO A 304 -27.06 21.84 36.50
C PRO A 304 -27.44 20.36 36.64
N GLN A 305 -26.44 19.46 36.60
CA GLN A 305 -26.60 18.04 36.95
C GLN A 305 -25.41 17.57 37.79
N VAL A 306 -25.68 16.68 38.76
CA VAL A 306 -24.66 16.01 39.59
C VAL A 306 -24.46 14.54 39.22
N THR A 307 -25.38 13.96 38.44
CA THR A 307 -25.31 12.60 37.89
C THR A 307 -25.80 12.62 36.45
N CYS A 308 -25.37 11.62 35.66
CA CYS A 308 -25.84 11.48 34.29
C CYS A 308 -27.22 10.83 34.24
N ILE A 309 -28.24 11.56 33.80
CA ILE A 309 -29.63 11.05 33.65
C ILE A 309 -29.73 9.85 32.69
N TRP A 310 -28.74 9.66 31.81
CA TRP A 310 -28.71 8.59 30.80
C TRP A 310 -27.96 7.33 31.24
N CYS A 311 -26.92 7.43 32.09
CA CYS A 311 -26.09 6.27 32.49
C CYS A 311 -25.74 6.22 33.99
N GLY A 312 -26.37 7.04 34.83
CA GLY A 312 -26.24 7.07 36.28
C GLY A 312 -24.92 7.62 36.84
N ARG A 313 -23.87 7.75 36.03
CA ARG A 313 -22.52 8.13 36.49
C ARG A 313 -22.42 9.59 36.93
N ALA A 314 -21.76 9.83 38.07
CA ALA A 314 -21.46 11.16 38.60
C ALA A 314 -20.12 11.75 38.10
N ASP A 315 -19.22 10.91 37.57
CA ASP A 315 -17.89 11.31 37.15
C ASP A 315 -17.82 11.69 35.66
N LYS A 316 -16.78 12.46 35.29
CA LYS A 316 -16.56 13.03 33.95
C LYS A 316 -17.76 13.85 33.41
N LEU A 317 -18.46 14.56 34.28
CA LEU A 317 -19.44 15.56 33.90
C LEU A 317 -18.73 16.90 33.61
N THR A 318 -18.90 17.42 32.40
CA THR A 318 -18.24 18.65 31.94
C THR A 318 -19.29 19.66 31.47
N VAL A 319 -19.30 20.85 32.07
CA VAL A 319 -20.15 21.96 31.60
C VAL A 319 -19.73 22.35 30.18
N GLN A 320 -20.68 22.37 29.25
CA GLN A 320 -20.47 22.72 27.85
C GLN A 320 -21.52 23.74 27.41
N HIS A 321 -21.07 24.89 26.88
CA HIS A 321 -21.96 25.75 26.12
C HIS A 321 -22.15 25.19 24.71
N ILE A 322 -23.40 25.14 24.25
CA ILE A 322 -23.79 24.69 22.91
C ILE A 322 -24.31 25.91 22.16
N ASP A 323 -23.73 26.18 20.99
CA ASP A 323 -24.18 27.22 20.06
C ASP A 323 -24.78 26.62 18.78
N ALA A 324 -25.27 27.49 17.89
CA ALA A 324 -25.85 27.10 16.61
C ALA A 324 -24.81 26.45 15.64
N ALA A 325 -23.54 26.81 15.74
CA ALA A 325 -22.48 26.27 14.88
C ALA A 325 -22.05 24.86 15.31
N LEU A 326 -22.09 24.57 16.62
CA LEU A 326 -21.94 23.22 17.15
C LEU A 326 -23.16 22.37 16.79
N THR A 327 -24.37 22.88 17.04
CA THR A 327 -25.63 22.14 16.77
C THR A 327 -25.77 21.77 15.30
N SER A 328 -25.50 22.70 14.37
CA SER A 328 -25.52 22.43 12.92
C SER A 328 -24.42 21.48 12.42
N THR A 329 -23.37 21.22 13.23
CA THR A 329 -22.27 20.32 12.84
C THR A 329 -22.13 19.06 13.70
N ILE A 330 -22.92 18.89 14.77
CA ILE A 330 -22.69 17.83 15.77
C ILE A 330 -22.87 16.43 15.20
N GLN A 331 -23.88 16.20 14.35
CA GLN A 331 -24.12 14.89 13.73
C GLN A 331 -22.96 14.47 12.80
N TYR A 332 -22.40 15.42 12.03
CA TYR A 332 -21.21 15.19 11.21
C TYR A 332 -19.97 14.91 12.08
N ARG A 333 -19.80 15.61 13.20
CA ARG A 333 -18.70 15.36 14.16
C ARG A 333 -18.82 13.97 14.81
N LEU A 334 -20.03 13.53 15.17
CA LEU A 334 -20.31 12.23 15.79
C LEU A 334 -20.12 11.07 14.82
N ASN A 335 -20.55 11.22 13.56
CA ASN A 335 -20.26 10.25 12.49
C ASN A 335 -18.75 10.03 12.28
N CYS A 336 -17.93 11.04 12.60
CA CYS A 336 -16.47 11.01 12.46
C CYS A 336 -15.72 10.68 13.77
N ASN A 337 -16.36 10.03 14.76
CA ASN A 337 -15.80 9.79 16.09
C ASN A 337 -16.28 8.45 16.69
N THR A 338 -15.54 7.87 17.64
CA THR A 338 -15.89 6.63 18.35
C THR A 338 -16.93 6.81 19.46
N ARG A 339 -17.23 8.04 19.86
CA ARG A 339 -18.24 8.37 20.88
C ARG A 339 -19.57 7.58 20.77
N PRO A 340 -20.15 7.31 19.59
CA PRO A 340 -21.36 6.49 19.49
C PRO A 340 -21.14 5.01 19.85
N ASP A 341 -20.04 4.39 19.42
CA ASP A 341 -19.65 3.01 19.79
C ASP A 341 -19.30 2.89 21.28
N GLU A 342 -18.60 3.88 21.84
CA GLU A 342 -18.33 3.98 23.28
C GLU A 342 -19.64 4.12 24.07
N SER A 343 -20.55 4.98 23.59
CA SER A 343 -21.88 5.16 24.18
C SER A 343 -22.72 3.88 24.14
N LEU A 344 -22.65 3.09 23.07
CA LEU A 344 -23.28 1.76 22.99
C LEU A 344 -22.62 0.73 23.90
N THR A 345 -21.34 0.91 24.26
CA THR A 345 -20.65 0.03 25.21
C THR A 345 -21.03 0.36 26.67
N VAL A 346 -21.29 1.64 26.97
CA VAL A 346 -21.70 2.12 28.30
C VAL A 346 -23.22 2.02 28.53
N LEU A 347 -24.01 2.19 27.47
CA LEU A 347 -25.47 2.28 27.49
C LEU A 347 -26.05 1.58 26.24
N PRO A 348 -26.10 0.23 26.20
CA PRO A 348 -26.40 -0.53 24.97
C PRO A 348 -27.79 -0.25 24.40
N SER A 349 -28.81 -0.25 25.26
CA SER A 349 -30.15 0.24 24.95
C SER A 349 -30.36 1.62 25.55
N LEU A 350 -31.22 2.42 24.90
CA LEU A 350 -31.97 3.45 25.57
C LEU A 350 -33.39 2.91 25.74
N GLU A 351 -33.72 2.46 26.95
CA GLU A 351 -35.13 2.35 27.31
C GLU A 351 -35.73 3.75 27.28
N LEU A 352 -36.92 3.88 26.68
CA LEU A 352 -37.60 5.17 26.58
C LEU A 352 -37.98 5.60 28.00
N PHE A 353 -37.26 6.58 28.55
CA PHE A 353 -37.53 7.14 29.87
C PHE A 353 -38.81 7.99 29.84
N SER A 354 -39.94 7.29 29.81
CA SER A 354 -41.28 7.84 29.64
C SER A 354 -41.82 8.35 30.97
N GLY A 355 -41.35 9.52 31.41
CA GLY A 355 -42.00 10.30 32.45
C GLY A 355 -41.11 10.69 33.64
N ALA A 356 -40.60 11.92 33.59
CA ALA A 356 -40.93 12.97 34.54
C ALA A 356 -40.67 14.32 33.84
N GLY A 357 -41.44 15.39 34.09
CA GLY A 357 -42.50 15.58 35.08
C GLY A 357 -42.53 17.04 35.47
#